data_AF-B9MKA1-F1
#
_entry.id   AF-B9MKA1-F1
#
_cell.length_a   1.000
_cell.length_b   1.000
_cell.length_c   1.000
_cell.angle_alpha   90.00
_cell.angle_beta   90.00
_cell.angle_gamma   90.00
#
_symmetry.space_group_name_H-M   'P 1'
#
loop_
_entity.id
_entity.type
_entity.pdbx_description
1 polymer ?
#
loop_
_entity_poly.entity_id
_entity_poly.type
_entity_poly.pdbx_seq_one_letter_code
_entity_poly.pdbx_strand_id
1 'polypeptide(L)'
;MGENITLGDIVYWFFRLNGCFTIRNFVIHPERRGSQRTEVDLLAVRFPYREEIGMQDHEIFVKEKTQLFIVEVKSTDKFGDFNEATIRNLDEIIKRVGFVKRNEIREVVDTLRTRAFWEDGNKVKRIDLMYVIKKYPHDLVKVKDFLSYKNFLVVESDILPFIFRRFTEYYRQKRDHEQWDIVGKFLFELAIRNAEGDFCKMAIEKLNRSIKV
;
A
#
# COMPACT_ATOMS: atom_id res chain seq x y z
N MET A 1 28.16 1.72 4.38
CA MET A 1 27.40 1.30 3.19
C MET A 1 25.96 1.68 3.43
N GLY A 2 25.42 2.67 2.70
CA GLY A 2 24.05 3.11 2.93
C GLY A 2 23.08 2.14 2.27
N GLU A 3 22.28 1.43 3.06
CA GLU A 3 21.23 0.58 2.51
C GLU A 3 20.28 1.40 1.63
N ASN A 4 19.85 0.75 0.55
CA ASN A 4 18.96 1.30 -0.45
C ASN A 4 17.52 1.20 0.06
N ILE A 5 16.79 2.33 0.07
CA ILE A 5 15.35 2.31 0.37
C ILE A 5 14.59 2.06 -0.92
N THR A 6 13.55 1.24 -0.87
CA THR A 6 12.70 0.94 -2.02
C THR A 6 11.34 1.62 -1.90
N LEU A 7 10.62 1.74 -3.02
CA LEU A 7 9.26 2.28 -3.01
C LEU A 7 8.35 1.43 -2.13
N GLY A 8 8.50 0.10 -2.20
CA GLY A 8 7.76 -0.85 -1.37
C GLY A 8 8.01 -0.67 0.14
N ASP A 9 9.21 -0.25 0.55
CA ASP A 9 9.46 0.05 1.98
C ASP A 9 8.65 1.24 2.48
N ILE A 10 8.56 2.31 1.67
CA ILE A 10 7.79 3.51 2.02
C ILE A 10 6.30 3.18 2.07
N VAL A 11 5.80 2.41 1.10
CA VAL A 11 4.40 1.94 1.07
C VAL A 11 4.10 1.05 2.27
N TYR A 12 4.98 0.12 2.62
CA TYR A 12 4.84 -0.68 3.83
C TYR A 12 4.73 0.19 5.09
N TRP A 13 5.59 1.20 5.23
CA TRP A 13 5.55 2.11 6.38
C TRP A 13 4.27 2.93 6.45
N PHE A 14 3.72 3.36 5.31
CA PHE A 14 2.41 4.00 5.25
C PHE A 14 1.31 3.12 5.85
N PHE A 15 1.17 1.88 5.38
CA PHE A 15 0.16 0.96 5.89
C PHE A 15 0.42 0.62 7.38
N ARG A 16 1.67 0.38 7.78
CA ARG A 16 2.05 0.12 9.17
C ARG A 16 1.67 1.27 10.11
N LEU A 17 1.94 2.52 9.71
CA LEU A 17 1.63 3.71 10.50
C LEU A 17 0.13 3.98 10.62
N ASN A 18 -0.66 3.48 9.67
CA ASN A 18 -2.11 3.46 9.77
C ASN A 18 -2.66 2.27 10.56
N GLY A 19 -1.80 1.41 11.15
CA GLY A 19 -2.23 0.27 11.97
C GLY A 19 -2.67 -0.95 11.18
N CYS A 20 -2.14 -1.13 9.96
CA CYS A 20 -2.38 -2.35 9.19
C CYS A 20 -1.46 -3.50 9.62
N PHE A 21 -2.01 -4.71 9.55
CA PHE A 21 -1.27 -5.95 9.54
C PHE A 21 -0.85 -6.25 8.11
N THR A 22 0.44 -6.47 7.88
CA THR A 22 0.99 -6.52 6.51
C THR A 22 1.78 -7.78 6.23
N ILE A 23 1.68 -8.28 5.00
CA ILE A 23 2.57 -9.28 4.43
C ILE A 23 3.18 -8.69 3.16
N ARG A 24 4.51 -8.55 3.13
CA ARG A 24 5.26 -8.09 1.96
C ARG A 24 5.58 -9.27 1.05
N ASN A 25 5.70 -9.02 -0.26
CA ASN A 25 6.17 -10.00 -1.24
C ASN A 25 5.37 -11.32 -1.15
N PHE A 26 4.05 -11.21 -1.18
CA PHE A 26 3.17 -12.37 -1.02
C PHE A 26 3.25 -13.27 -2.26
N VAL A 27 3.94 -14.40 -2.10
CA VAL A 27 4.19 -15.36 -3.18
C VAL A 27 3.06 -16.37 -3.31
N ILE A 28 2.55 -16.54 -4.53
CA ILE A 28 1.64 -17.64 -4.87
C ILE A 28 2.44 -18.82 -5.41
N HIS A 29 2.55 -19.86 -4.60
CA HIS A 29 3.12 -21.14 -5.00
C HIS A 29 2.08 -22.00 -5.77
N PRO A 30 2.45 -22.67 -6.88
CA PRO A 30 1.56 -23.64 -7.52
C PRO A 30 1.31 -24.87 -6.62
N GLU A 31 0.13 -25.48 -6.72
CA GLU A 31 -0.23 -26.71 -5.98
C GLU A 31 0.58 -27.96 -6.43
N ARG A 32 1.23 -27.91 -7.61
CA ARG A 32 2.18 -28.93 -8.11
C ARG A 32 3.55 -28.28 -8.34
N ARG A 33 4.64 -29.08 -8.31
CA ARG A 33 6.02 -28.60 -8.57
C ARG A 33 6.07 -27.71 -9.83
N GLY A 34 6.55 -26.48 -9.68
CA GLY A 34 6.65 -25.47 -10.74
C GLY A 34 7.13 -24.12 -10.20
N SER A 35 7.47 -23.18 -11.10
CA SER A 35 7.86 -21.82 -10.75
C SER A 35 6.70 -21.02 -10.13
N GLN A 36 7.04 -19.99 -9.35
CA GLN A 36 6.09 -19.08 -8.70
C GLN A 36 5.09 -18.53 -9.73
N ARG A 37 3.79 -18.45 -9.38
CA ARG A 37 2.73 -18.03 -10.31
C ARG A 37 2.58 -16.51 -10.41
N THR A 38 2.76 -15.81 -9.29
CA THR A 38 2.81 -14.35 -9.18
C THR A 38 3.32 -13.95 -7.79
N GLU A 39 3.69 -12.68 -7.66
CA GLU A 39 4.00 -12.00 -6.41
C GLU A 39 3.07 -10.79 -6.27
N VAL A 40 2.53 -10.56 -5.07
CA VAL A 40 1.85 -9.30 -4.71
C VAL A 40 2.79 -8.52 -3.81
N ASP A 41 3.06 -7.26 -4.15
CA ASP A 41 4.04 -6.43 -3.43
C ASP A 41 3.71 -6.30 -1.95
N LEU A 42 2.44 -6.03 -1.64
CA LEU A 42 1.96 -5.90 -0.26
C LEU A 42 0.50 -6.32 -0.13
N LEU A 43 0.23 -7.21 0.82
CA LEU A 43 -1.09 -7.40 1.40
C LEU A 43 -1.17 -6.62 2.72
N ALA A 44 -2.25 -5.87 2.92
CA ALA A 44 -2.49 -5.16 4.16
C ALA A 44 -3.93 -5.37 4.65
N VAL A 45 -4.11 -5.71 5.92
CA VAL A 45 -5.43 -5.82 6.55
C VAL A 45 -5.55 -4.77 7.64
N ARG A 46 -6.67 -4.05 7.61
CA ARG A 46 -7.02 -3.02 8.58
C ARG A 46 -8.33 -3.41 9.25
N PHE A 47 -8.32 -3.58 10.58
CA PHE A 47 -9.52 -3.95 11.34
C PHE A 47 -10.39 -2.74 11.68
N PRO A 48 -11.72 -2.90 11.80
CA PRO A 48 -12.60 -1.81 12.18
C PRO A 48 -12.28 -1.34 13.60
N TYR A 49 -12.67 -0.09 13.93
CA TYR A 49 -12.58 0.48 15.28
C TYR A 49 -11.18 0.57 15.90
N ARG A 50 -10.10 0.35 15.13
CA ARG A 50 -8.75 0.67 15.61
C ARG A 50 -8.71 2.11 16.05
N GLU A 51 -8.12 2.28 17.22
CA GLU A 51 -7.78 3.56 17.79
C GLU A 51 -6.33 3.48 18.28
N GLU A 52 -5.54 4.50 17.99
CA GLU A 52 -4.20 4.65 18.53
C GLU A 52 -4.09 6.08 19.06
N ILE A 53 -4.53 6.27 20.31
CA ILE A 53 -4.38 7.53 21.06
C ILE A 53 -4.88 8.75 20.25
N GLY A 54 -6.08 8.64 19.66
CA GLY A 54 -6.72 9.71 18.88
C GLY A 54 -6.04 10.06 17.54
N MET A 55 -5.00 9.34 17.12
CA MET A 55 -4.30 9.58 15.86
C MET A 55 -5.23 9.43 14.65
N GLN A 56 -5.29 10.45 13.80
CA GLN A 56 -6.05 10.39 12.56
C GLN A 56 -5.34 9.56 11.49
N ASP A 57 -6.01 8.52 11.00
CA ASP A 57 -5.55 7.70 9.89
C ASP A 57 -5.88 8.35 8.54
N HIS A 58 -5.23 7.88 7.47
CA HIS A 58 -5.49 8.35 6.11
C HIS A 58 -6.93 8.06 5.67
N GLU A 59 -7.52 8.92 4.85
CA GLU A 59 -8.94 8.85 4.45
C GLU A 59 -9.31 7.61 3.60
N ILE A 60 -8.30 6.92 3.06
CA ILE A 60 -8.46 5.65 2.34
C ILE A 60 -8.98 4.52 3.24
N PHE A 61 -8.80 4.66 4.55
CA PHE A 61 -9.29 3.71 5.53
C PHE A 61 -10.74 4.04 5.90
N VAL A 62 -11.65 3.19 5.44
CA VAL A 62 -13.08 3.29 5.70
C VAL A 62 -13.36 2.81 7.12
N LYS A 63 -13.93 3.72 7.94
CA LYS A 63 -14.32 3.43 9.31
C LYS A 63 -15.31 2.25 9.36
N GLU A 64 -15.28 1.53 10.48
CA GLU A 64 -16.21 0.43 10.80
C GLU A 64 -16.16 -0.78 9.84
N LYS A 65 -15.18 -0.83 8.93
CA LYS A 65 -14.95 -1.97 8.04
C LYS A 65 -13.63 -2.66 8.35
N THR A 66 -13.64 -3.99 8.23
CA THR A 66 -12.39 -4.72 7.99
C THR A 66 -12.03 -4.52 6.52
N GLN A 67 -10.87 -3.94 6.24
CA GLN A 67 -10.40 -3.70 4.87
C GLN A 67 -9.19 -4.57 4.57
N LEU A 68 -9.24 -5.32 3.48
CA LEU A 68 -8.09 -5.98 2.87
C LEU A 68 -7.64 -5.16 1.66
N PHE A 69 -6.36 -4.81 1.61
CA PHE A 69 -5.72 -4.20 0.45
C PHE A 69 -4.82 -5.22 -0.22
N ILE A 70 -4.99 -5.38 -1.53
CA ILE A 70 -4.06 -6.08 -2.42
C ILE A 70 -3.34 -4.98 -3.20
N VAL A 71 -2.09 -4.73 -2.82
CA VAL A 71 -1.35 -3.55 -3.25
C VAL A 71 -0.30 -3.91 -4.30
N GLU A 72 -0.29 -3.16 -5.39
CA GLU A 72 0.75 -3.19 -6.42
C GLU A 72 1.47 -1.82 -6.45
N VAL A 73 2.79 -1.85 -6.43
CA VAL A 73 3.66 -0.67 -6.36
C VAL A 73 4.38 -0.49 -7.70
N LYS A 74 4.17 0.66 -8.36
CA LYS A 74 4.80 0.98 -9.65
C LYS A 74 5.79 2.14 -9.50
N SER A 75 7.03 1.88 -9.89
CA SER A 75 8.11 2.87 -9.91
C SER A 75 8.08 3.80 -11.14
N THR A 76 7.37 3.39 -12.19
CA THR A 76 7.26 4.14 -13.44
C THR A 76 6.08 5.11 -13.39
N ASP A 77 6.18 6.17 -14.19
CA ASP A 77 5.08 7.04 -14.58
C ASP A 77 4.20 6.41 -15.69
N LYS A 78 4.47 5.15 -16.04
CA LYS A 78 3.68 4.41 -17.02
C LYS A 78 2.45 3.83 -16.34
N PHE A 79 1.31 4.36 -16.76
CA PHE A 79 0.00 3.85 -16.40
C PHE A 79 -0.26 2.56 -17.18
N GLY A 80 -0.78 1.56 -16.49
CA GLY A 80 -1.17 0.28 -17.04
C GLY A 80 -2.03 -0.47 -16.04
N ASP A 81 -2.67 -1.54 -16.52
CA ASP A 81 -3.49 -2.41 -15.68
C ASP A 81 -2.65 -3.06 -14.58
N PHE A 82 -3.35 -3.55 -13.56
CA PHE A 82 -2.80 -4.36 -12.48
C PHE A 82 -2.02 -5.48 -13.14
N ASN A 83 -0.94 -5.90 -12.51
CA ASN A 83 -0.15 -7.00 -13.03
C ASN A 83 -1.08 -8.14 -13.47
N GLU A 84 -1.07 -8.47 -14.75
CA GLU A 84 -2.00 -9.44 -15.33
C GLU A 84 -1.91 -10.78 -14.60
N ALA A 85 -0.72 -11.14 -14.11
CA ALA A 85 -0.53 -12.32 -13.30
C ALA A 85 -1.26 -12.21 -11.96
N THR A 86 -1.23 -11.05 -11.30
CA THR A 86 -2.03 -10.78 -10.08
C THR A 86 -3.52 -10.88 -10.38
N ILE A 87 -4.02 -10.22 -11.43
CA ILE A 87 -5.45 -10.26 -11.83
C ILE A 87 -5.92 -11.68 -12.18
N ARG A 88 -5.07 -12.44 -12.87
CA ARG A 88 -5.35 -13.83 -13.25
C ARG A 88 -5.41 -14.76 -12.03
N ASN A 89 -4.66 -14.47 -10.97
CA ASN A 89 -4.58 -15.30 -9.76
C ASN A 89 -5.37 -14.74 -8.56
N LEU A 90 -6.27 -13.76 -8.75
CA LEU A 90 -7.06 -13.17 -7.65
C LEU A 90 -7.85 -14.21 -6.85
N ASP A 91 -8.38 -15.23 -7.51
CA ASP A 91 -9.09 -16.34 -6.88
C ASP A 91 -8.20 -17.07 -5.86
N GLU A 92 -6.96 -17.39 -6.24
CA GLU A 92 -5.99 -18.07 -5.36
C GLU A 92 -5.48 -17.13 -4.26
N ILE A 93 -5.29 -15.83 -4.53
CA ILE A 93 -4.97 -14.83 -3.51
C ILE A 93 -6.08 -14.80 -2.44
N ILE A 94 -7.33 -14.59 -2.87
CA ILE A 94 -8.48 -14.47 -1.97
C ILE A 94 -8.70 -15.76 -1.18
N LYS A 95 -8.55 -16.92 -1.85
CA LYS A 95 -8.62 -18.24 -1.20
C LYS A 95 -7.58 -18.41 -0.10
N ARG A 96 -6.33 -17.96 -0.33
CA ARG A 96 -5.23 -18.07 0.66
C ARG A 96 -5.35 -17.08 1.80
N VAL A 97 -5.76 -15.85 1.50
CA VAL A 97 -5.99 -14.83 2.53
C VAL A 97 -7.15 -15.23 3.43
N GLY A 98 -8.16 -15.94 2.89
CA GLY A 98 -9.27 -16.47 3.68
C GLY A 98 -10.23 -15.38 4.18
N PHE A 99 -10.30 -14.24 3.48
CA PHE A 99 -11.09 -13.09 3.91
C PHE A 99 -12.61 -13.27 3.73
N VAL A 100 -12.99 -14.07 2.74
CA VAL A 100 -14.37 -14.39 2.34
C VAL A 100 -14.58 -15.90 2.31
N LYS A 101 -15.83 -16.36 2.32
CA LYS A 101 -16.16 -17.78 2.20
C LYS A 101 -15.84 -18.27 0.79
N ARG A 102 -15.55 -19.57 0.65
CA ARG A 102 -15.18 -20.17 -0.65
C ARG A 102 -16.23 -19.97 -1.74
N ASN A 103 -17.52 -20.00 -1.38
CA ASN A 103 -18.62 -19.79 -2.32
C ASN A 103 -18.80 -18.33 -2.76
N GLU A 104 -18.20 -17.36 -2.05
CA GLU A 104 -18.24 -15.93 -2.37
C GLU A 104 -17.09 -15.51 -3.33
N ILE A 105 -16.02 -16.31 -3.42
CA ILE A 105 -14.78 -15.95 -4.14
C ILE A 105 -15.05 -15.53 -5.59
N ARG A 106 -15.90 -16.25 -6.31
CA ARG A 106 -16.18 -15.96 -7.73
C ARG A 106 -16.76 -14.56 -7.90
N GLU A 107 -17.80 -14.23 -7.12
CA GLU A 107 -18.44 -12.92 -7.14
C GLU A 107 -17.45 -11.80 -6.77
N VAL A 108 -16.64 -12.04 -5.75
CA VAL A 108 -15.61 -11.09 -5.30
C VAL A 108 -14.61 -10.83 -6.42
N VAL A 109 -14.07 -11.87 -7.05
CA VAL A 109 -13.10 -11.75 -8.15
C VAL A 109 -13.68 -10.98 -9.34
N ASP A 110 -14.90 -11.34 -9.75
CA ASP A 110 -15.56 -10.68 -10.89
C ASP A 110 -15.83 -9.19 -10.59
N THR A 111 -16.18 -8.87 -9.34
CA THR A 111 -16.33 -7.48 -8.88
C THR A 111 -15.00 -6.73 -8.87
N LEU A 112 -13.94 -7.32 -8.31
CA LEU A 112 -12.63 -6.68 -8.24
C LEU A 112 -12.05 -6.40 -9.64
N ARG A 113 -12.26 -7.29 -10.60
CA ARG A 113 -11.83 -7.09 -12.00
C ARG A 113 -12.50 -5.91 -12.70
N THR A 114 -13.72 -5.56 -12.29
CA THR A 114 -14.51 -4.52 -12.94
C THR A 114 -14.57 -3.21 -12.16
N ARG A 115 -14.35 -3.24 -10.85
CA ARG A 115 -14.49 -2.08 -9.96
C ARG A 115 -13.27 -1.77 -9.13
N ALA A 116 -12.26 -2.64 -9.11
CA ALA A 116 -11.09 -2.56 -8.23
C ALA A 116 -11.40 -2.58 -6.72
N PHE A 117 -12.67 -2.68 -6.30
CA PHE A 117 -13.04 -2.95 -4.92
C PHE A 117 -14.29 -3.83 -4.84
N TRP A 118 -14.44 -4.53 -3.72
CA TRP A 118 -15.62 -5.29 -3.35
C TRP A 118 -16.02 -4.96 -1.91
N GLU A 119 -17.32 -4.96 -1.62
CA GLU A 119 -17.86 -4.87 -0.26
C GLU A 119 -18.89 -5.98 -0.05
N ASP A 120 -18.93 -6.53 1.16
CA ASP A 120 -19.94 -7.52 1.50
C ASP A 120 -21.31 -6.89 1.68
N GLY A 121 -22.38 -7.70 1.60
CA GLY A 121 -23.75 -7.21 1.72
C GLY A 121 -24.05 -6.51 3.06
N ASN A 122 -23.36 -6.89 4.13
CA ASN A 122 -23.49 -6.26 5.45
C ASN A 122 -22.61 -5.01 5.63
N LYS A 123 -21.77 -4.68 4.64
CA LYS A 123 -20.86 -3.54 4.62
C LYS A 123 -19.88 -3.51 5.80
N VAL A 124 -19.47 -4.67 6.30
CA VAL A 124 -18.48 -4.83 7.38
C VAL A 124 -17.11 -5.30 6.85
N LYS A 125 -17.06 -5.79 5.61
CA LYS A 125 -15.85 -6.22 4.91
C LYS A 125 -15.70 -5.46 3.60
N ARG A 126 -14.47 -5.11 3.28
CA ARG A 126 -14.10 -4.52 2.00
C ARG A 126 -12.76 -5.07 1.53
N ILE A 127 -12.64 -5.29 0.22
CA ILE A 127 -11.38 -5.62 -0.44
C ILE A 127 -11.10 -4.53 -1.48
N ASP A 128 -9.88 -3.98 -1.47
CA ASP A 128 -9.41 -2.97 -2.41
C ASP A 128 -8.21 -3.52 -3.18
N LEU A 129 -8.29 -3.51 -4.52
CA LEU A 129 -7.12 -3.55 -5.39
C LEU A 129 -6.55 -2.13 -5.44
N MET A 130 -5.40 -1.93 -4.80
CA MET A 130 -4.77 -0.62 -4.61
C MET A 130 -3.50 -0.47 -5.45
N TYR A 131 -3.44 0.56 -6.28
CA TYR A 131 -2.17 0.94 -6.92
C TYR A 131 -1.44 1.98 -6.10
N VAL A 132 -0.13 1.85 -6.00
CA VAL A 132 0.71 2.92 -5.49
C VAL A 132 1.73 3.32 -6.53
N ILE A 133 1.66 4.57 -6.97
CA ILE A 133 2.58 5.14 -7.95
C ILE A 133 3.51 6.12 -7.28
N LYS A 134 4.72 6.26 -7.80
CA LYS A 134 5.70 7.18 -7.21
C LYS A 134 5.24 8.65 -7.29
N LYS A 135 4.82 9.09 -8.47
CA LYS A 135 4.45 10.46 -8.80
C LYS A 135 3.28 10.47 -9.78
N TYR A 136 2.53 11.56 -9.84
CA TYR A 136 1.56 11.76 -10.92
C TYR A 136 2.28 11.70 -12.27
N PRO A 137 1.69 11.06 -13.30
CA PRO A 137 2.25 11.06 -14.62
C PRO A 137 2.03 12.43 -15.25
N HIS A 138 2.80 12.70 -16.30
CA HIS A 138 2.67 13.95 -17.05
C HIS A 138 1.41 14.01 -17.92
N ASP A 139 0.81 12.87 -18.28
CA ASP A 139 -0.38 12.79 -19.14
C ASP A 139 -1.66 12.59 -18.33
N LEU A 140 -2.32 13.70 -17.99
CA LEU A 140 -3.55 13.72 -17.19
C LEU A 140 -4.78 13.11 -17.89
N VAL A 141 -4.74 12.88 -19.21
CA VAL A 141 -5.87 12.30 -19.95
C VAL A 141 -5.94 10.80 -19.69
N LYS A 142 -4.81 10.08 -19.83
CA LYS A 142 -4.73 8.65 -19.44
C LYS A 142 -4.99 8.42 -17.96
N VAL A 143 -4.63 9.40 -17.14
CA VAL A 143 -4.94 9.43 -15.72
C VAL A 143 -6.44 9.40 -15.53
N LYS A 144 -7.25 10.27 -16.14
CA LYS A 144 -8.71 10.31 -15.89
C LYS A 144 -9.43 8.98 -16.16
N ASP A 145 -9.06 8.26 -17.21
CA ASP A 145 -9.64 6.95 -17.53
C ASP A 145 -9.26 5.89 -16.47
N PHE A 146 -8.06 5.98 -15.90
CA PHE A 146 -7.58 5.13 -14.81
C PHE A 146 -8.06 5.57 -13.41
N LEU A 147 -8.16 6.87 -13.16
CA LEU A 147 -8.68 7.50 -11.93
C LEU A 147 -10.16 7.18 -11.73
N SER A 148 -10.86 6.77 -12.78
CA SER A 148 -12.23 6.26 -12.67
C SER A 148 -12.33 5.13 -11.64
N TYR A 149 -11.24 4.40 -11.39
CA TYR A 149 -11.15 3.34 -10.40
C TYR A 149 -10.90 3.80 -8.95
N LYS A 150 -10.65 5.08 -8.66
CA LYS A 150 -10.47 5.71 -7.31
C LYS A 150 -9.52 5.03 -6.30
N ASN A 151 -8.90 3.90 -6.63
CA ASN A 151 -8.13 3.08 -5.70
C ASN A 151 -6.64 3.15 -6.03
N PHE A 152 -6.06 4.34 -5.94
CA PHE A 152 -4.63 4.53 -6.03
C PHE A 152 -4.14 5.58 -5.04
N LEU A 153 -2.85 5.50 -4.70
CA LEU A 153 -2.13 6.51 -3.93
C LEU A 153 -0.86 6.93 -4.68
N VAL A 154 -0.46 8.17 -4.48
CA VAL A 154 0.79 8.73 -5.00
C VAL A 154 1.76 8.90 -3.84
N VAL A 155 2.98 8.37 -3.99
CA VAL A 155 3.97 8.44 -2.93
C VAL A 155 4.35 9.88 -2.59
N GLU A 156 4.55 10.71 -3.61
CA GLU A 156 4.94 12.12 -3.46
C GLU A 156 3.87 13.00 -2.80
N SER A 157 2.59 12.84 -3.14
CA SER A 157 1.52 13.75 -2.68
C SER A 157 0.65 13.21 -1.55
N ASP A 158 0.55 11.89 -1.40
CA ASP A 158 -0.38 11.29 -0.44
C ASP A 158 0.38 10.63 0.72
N ILE A 159 1.33 9.75 0.39
CA ILE A 159 2.00 8.90 1.37
C ILE A 159 3.08 9.65 2.16
N LEU A 160 4.04 10.29 1.50
CA LEU A 160 5.14 10.97 2.19
C LEU A 160 4.63 12.12 3.09
N PRO A 161 3.72 13.00 2.61
CA PRO A 161 3.11 14.00 3.47
C PRO A 161 2.40 13.41 4.70
N PHE A 162 1.68 12.28 4.53
CA PHE A 162 1.08 11.58 5.66
C PHE A 162 2.12 11.07 6.66
N ILE A 163 3.20 10.42 6.19
CA ILE A 163 4.26 9.90 7.06
C ILE A 163 4.92 11.04 7.83
N PHE A 164 5.24 12.14 7.14
CA PHE A 164 5.81 13.34 7.76
C PHE A 164 4.95 13.84 8.92
N ARG A 165 3.65 14.11 8.65
CA ARG A 165 2.71 14.57 9.69
C ARG A 165 2.59 13.57 10.82
N ARG A 166 2.51 12.27 10.51
CA ARG A 166 2.42 11.23 11.54
C ARG A 166 3.63 11.22 12.48
N PHE A 167 4.83 11.48 11.97
CA PHE A 167 6.03 11.55 12.81
C PHE A 167 6.18 12.86 13.56
N THR A 168 5.77 13.99 12.97
CA THR A 168 5.95 15.31 13.61
C THR A 168 4.85 15.63 14.61
N GLU A 169 3.58 15.39 14.27
CA GLU A 169 2.43 15.63 15.16
C GLU A 169 2.43 14.70 16.38
N TYR A 170 2.87 13.45 16.19
CA TYR A 170 2.89 12.42 17.24
C TYR A 170 4.32 12.03 17.63
N TYR A 171 5.25 12.98 17.55
CA TYR A 171 6.67 12.79 17.84
C TYR A 171 6.91 12.05 19.16
N ARG A 172 6.22 12.45 20.24
CA ARG A 172 6.41 11.86 21.57
C ARG A 172 6.09 10.37 21.60
N GLN A 173 5.07 9.94 20.86
CA GLN A 173 4.63 8.56 20.76
C GLN A 173 5.49 7.75 19.78
N LYS A 174 6.14 8.42 18.82
CA LYS A 174 6.92 7.78 17.74
C LYS A 174 8.43 7.79 17.98
N ARG A 175 8.94 8.53 18.97
CA ARG A 175 10.37 8.60 19.30
C ARG A 175 10.98 7.28 19.79
N ASP A 176 10.18 6.41 20.42
CA ASP A 176 10.66 5.14 20.94
C ASP A 176 10.62 4.08 19.81
N HIS A 177 11.56 4.21 18.88
CA HIS A 177 11.59 3.47 17.61
C HIS A 177 12.80 2.53 17.46
N GLU A 178 13.42 2.10 18.57
CA GLU A 178 14.60 1.22 18.53
C GLU A 178 14.33 -0.10 17.81
N GLN A 179 13.10 -0.60 17.90
CA GLN A 179 12.65 -1.85 17.25
C GLN A 179 12.26 -1.66 15.77
N TRP A 180 12.29 -0.44 15.24
CA TRP A 180 11.98 -0.21 13.85
C TRP A 180 13.13 -0.66 12.96
N ASP A 181 12.78 -1.07 11.75
CA ASP A 181 13.76 -1.29 10.70
C ASP A 181 14.47 0.02 10.32
N ILE A 182 15.53 -0.11 9.54
CA ILE A 182 16.36 1.01 9.11
C ILE A 182 15.58 2.06 8.31
N VAL A 183 14.54 1.65 7.57
CA VAL A 183 13.75 2.57 6.74
C VAL A 183 12.87 3.44 7.62
N GLY A 184 12.21 2.86 8.63
CA GLY A 184 11.41 3.61 9.59
C GLY A 184 12.25 4.63 10.35
N LYS A 185 13.43 4.20 10.84
CA LYS A 185 14.39 5.09 11.51
C LYS A 185 14.86 6.20 10.59
N PHE A 186 15.20 5.88 9.34
CA PHE A 186 15.59 6.86 8.33
C PHE A 186 14.50 7.90 8.08
N LEU A 187 13.26 7.46 7.84
CA LEU A 187 12.14 8.37 7.58
C LEU A 187 11.82 9.23 8.81
N PHE A 188 11.87 8.67 10.01
CA PHE A 188 11.67 9.43 11.25
C PHE A 188 12.74 10.52 11.43
N GLU A 189 14.02 10.15 11.34
CA GLU A 189 15.14 11.10 11.44
C GLU A 189 15.07 12.18 10.36
N LEU A 190 14.66 11.82 9.14
CA LEU A 190 14.47 12.77 8.06
C LEU A 190 13.33 13.75 8.38
N ALA A 191 12.21 13.26 8.91
CA ALA A 191 11.04 14.08 9.22
C ALA A 191 11.30 15.07 10.36
N ILE A 192 12.00 14.66 11.42
CA ILE A 192 12.23 15.54 12.58
C ILE A 192 13.27 16.65 12.32
N ARG A 193 14.11 16.49 11.28
CA ARG A 193 15.19 17.43 10.95
C ARG A 193 14.85 18.42 9.84
N ASN A 194 13.74 18.24 9.15
CA ASN A 194 13.43 18.96 7.92
C ASN A 194 11.98 19.44 7.90
N ALA A 195 11.69 20.45 7.08
CA ALA A 195 10.31 20.79 6.74
C ALA A 195 9.70 19.72 5.82
N GLU A 196 8.37 19.66 5.73
CA GLU A 196 7.64 18.64 4.93
C GLU A 196 8.15 18.55 3.49
N GLY A 197 8.33 19.70 2.81
CA GLY A 197 8.80 19.75 1.44
C GLY A 197 10.20 19.16 1.25
N ASP A 198 11.12 19.47 2.16
CA ASP A 198 12.49 18.95 2.13
C ASP A 198 12.51 17.45 2.47
N PHE A 199 11.71 17.01 3.46
CA PHE A 199 11.51 15.60 3.77
C PHE A 199 11.07 14.81 2.53
N CYS A 200 10.00 15.27 1.86
CA CYS A 200 9.46 14.60 0.67
C CYS A 200 10.51 14.54 -0.44
N LYS A 201 11.18 15.66 -0.74
CA LYS A 201 12.22 15.74 -1.76
C LYS A 201 13.38 14.78 -1.48
N MET A 202 13.91 14.79 -0.26
CA MET A 202 15.06 13.97 0.13
C MET A 202 14.73 12.48 0.14
N ALA A 203 13.52 12.09 0.58
CA ALA A 203 13.06 10.71 0.52
C ALA A 203 13.00 10.20 -0.94
N ILE A 204 12.49 11.04 -1.86
CA ILE A 204 12.43 10.73 -3.30
C ILE A 204 13.81 10.67 -3.95
N GLU A 205 14.73 11.56 -3.57
CA GLU A 205 16.13 11.51 -4.03
C GLU A 205 16.82 10.21 -3.58
N LYS A 206 16.57 9.78 -2.34
CA LYS A 206 17.11 8.54 -1.81
C LYS A 206 16.56 7.33 -2.58
N LEU A 207 15.26 7.29 -2.88
CA LEU A 207 14.64 6.29 -3.76
C LEU A 207 15.29 6.24 -5.15
N ASN A 208 15.57 7.41 -5.75
CA ASN A 208 16.17 7.49 -7.09
C ASN A 208 17.60 6.93 -7.13
N ARG A 209 18.37 7.12 -6.06
CA ARG A 209 19.74 6.59 -5.95
C ARG A 209 19.77 5.08 -5.82
N SER A 210 18.72 4.49 -5.24
CA SER A 210 18.59 3.05 -5.06
C SER A 210 18.19 2.27 -6.31
N ILE A 211 17.66 2.95 -7.35
CA ILE A 211 17.25 2.33 -8.62
C ILE A 211 18.40 2.32 -9.66
N LYS A 212 19.46 3.11 -9.44
CA LYS A 212 20.66 3.13 -10.30
C LYS A 212 21.67 2.06 -9.85
N VAL A 213 21.36 0.78 -10.06
CA VAL A 213 22.33 -0.34 -10.03
C VAL A 213 22.00 -1.27 -11.19
#